data_AF-A0A961BFV5-F1
#
_entry.id   AF-A0A961BFV5-F1
#
_cell.length_a   1.000
_cell.length_b   1.000
_cell.length_c   1.000
_cell.angle_alpha   90.00
_cell.angle_beta   90.00
_cell.angle_gamma   90.00
#
_symmetry.space_group_name_H-M   'P 1'
#
loop_
_entity.id
_entity.type
_entity.pdbx_description
1 polymer ?
#
loop_
_entity_poly.entity_id
_entity_poly.type
_entity_poly.pdbx_seq_one_letter_code
_entity_poly.pdbx_strand_id
1 'polypeptide(L)'
;MTDELVTVLANKQTFGFNELFVVVYENLKARNAVSGGEEMLRLRAYEKLQNLVTRGLVEKNGKEYRGMDNIVEAASAFTAKITG
;
A
#
# COMPACT_ATOMS: atom_id res chain seq x y z
N MET A 1 -3.84 -2.12 6.07
CA MET A 1 -2.50 -2.11 5.45
C MET A 1 -2.61 -1.99 3.93
N THR A 2 -3.16 -2.98 3.21
CA THR A 2 -3.32 -2.90 1.75
C THR A 2 -4.11 -1.67 1.30
N ASP A 3 -5.27 -1.39 1.91
CA ASP A 3 -6.05 -0.19 1.57
C ASP A 3 -5.28 1.12 1.78
N GLU A 4 -4.41 1.18 2.80
CA GLU A 4 -3.61 2.38 3.06
C GLU A 4 -2.49 2.53 2.02
N LEU A 5 -1.81 1.44 1.65
CA LEU A 5 -0.86 1.43 0.53
C LEU A 5 -1.51 1.88 -0.78
N VAL A 6 -2.70 1.36 -1.09
CA VAL A 6 -3.49 1.75 -2.27
C VAL A 6 -3.82 3.24 -2.22
N THR A 7 -4.28 3.74 -1.07
CA THR A 7 -4.63 5.16 -0.87
C THR A 7 -3.44 6.08 -1.11
N VAL A 8 -2.27 5.76 -0.53
CA VAL A 8 -1.06 6.58 -0.70
C VAL A 8 -0.55 6.54 -2.16
N LEU A 9 -0.51 5.36 -2.77
CA LEU A 9 0.02 5.16 -4.13
C LEU A 9 -0.93 5.61 -5.24
N ALA A 10 -2.24 5.73 -4.96
CA ALA A 10 -3.22 6.27 -5.92
C ALA A 10 -2.96 7.73 -6.31
N ASN A 11 -2.20 8.49 -5.50
CA ASN A 11 -1.82 9.86 -5.81
C ASN A 11 -0.78 9.98 -6.94
N LYS A 12 -0.42 8.87 -7.61
CA LYS A 12 0.54 8.77 -8.73
C LYS A 12 1.95 9.30 -8.43
N GLN A 13 2.24 9.61 -7.18
CA GLN A 13 3.58 9.92 -6.68
C GLN A 13 4.43 8.66 -6.64
N THR A 14 5.73 8.86 -6.79
CA THR A 14 6.75 7.82 -6.71
C THR A 14 7.39 7.87 -5.32
N PHE A 15 7.55 6.71 -4.68
CA PHE A 15 8.12 6.63 -3.34
C PHE A 15 9.23 5.58 -3.26
N GLY A 16 10.30 5.88 -2.53
CA GLY A 16 11.14 4.83 -1.94
C GLY A 16 10.38 4.06 -0.86
N PHE A 17 10.68 2.78 -0.65
CA PHE A 17 9.96 1.96 0.35
C PHE A 17 9.94 2.57 1.76
N ASN A 18 11.05 3.17 2.20
CA ASN A 18 11.12 3.78 3.54
C ASN A 18 10.18 4.98 3.67
N GLU A 19 10.15 5.85 2.67
CA GLU A 19 9.26 7.02 2.64
C GLU A 19 7.80 6.59 2.58
N LEU A 20 7.48 5.62 1.72
CA LEU A 20 6.15 5.03 1.63
C LEU A 20 5.70 4.45 2.97
N PHE A 21 6.59 3.71 3.64
CA PHE A 21 6.28 3.10 4.93
C PHE A 21 6.00 4.15 6.00
N VAL A 22 6.79 5.23 6.07
CA VAL A 22 6.54 6.33 7.02
C VAL A 22 5.16 6.93 6.82
N VAL A 23 4.78 7.25 5.57
CA VAL A 23 3.46 7.82 5.27
C VAL A 23 2.33 6.87 5.67
N VAL A 24 2.42 5.60 5.26
CA VAL A 24 1.43 4.57 5.61
C VAL A 24 1.32 4.39 7.12
N TYR A 25 2.44 4.36 7.82
CA TYR A 25 2.48 4.14 9.26
C TYR A 25 1.87 5.31 10.04
N GLU A 26 2.19 6.56 9.67
CA GLU A 26 1.61 7.74 10.29
C GLU A 26 0.10 7.83 10.05
N ASN A 27 -0.38 7.48 8.85
CA ASN A 27 -1.81 7.41 8.56
C ASN A 27 -2.53 6.34 9.40
N LEU A 28 -1.91 5.16 9.58
CA LEU A 28 -2.47 4.12 10.45
C LEU A 28 -2.49 4.54 11.92
N LYS A 29 -1.44 5.22 12.40
CA LYS A 29 -1.38 5.77 13.76
C LYS A 29 -2.48 6.80 14.00
N ALA A 30 -2.65 7.75 13.09
CA ALA A 30 -3.67 8.79 13.18
C ALA A 30 -5.09 8.21 13.29
N ARG A 31 -5.30 7.00 12.75
CA ARG A 31 -6.59 6.28 12.76
C ARG A 31 -6.70 5.21 13.86
N ASN A 32 -5.72 5.11 14.76
CA ASN A 32 -5.65 4.05 15.77
C ASN A 32 -5.73 2.62 15.18
N ALA A 33 -5.23 2.44 13.95
CA ALA A 33 -5.29 1.19 13.18
C ALA A 33 -3.97 0.40 13.21
N VAL A 34 -3.03 0.78 14.08
CA VAL A 34 -1.76 0.09 14.31
C VAL A 34 -2.01 -1.11 15.22
N SER A 35 -1.56 -2.29 14.81
CA SER A 35 -1.62 -3.50 15.63
C SER A 35 -0.33 -4.29 15.50
N GLY A 36 0.41 -4.41 16.60
CA GLY A 36 1.77 -4.97 16.64
C GLY A 36 2.87 -3.91 16.60
N GLY A 37 4.12 -4.35 16.74
CA GLY A 37 5.29 -3.47 16.67
C GLY A 37 5.57 -2.95 15.26
N GLU A 38 6.26 -1.81 15.18
CA GLU A 38 6.62 -1.13 13.93
C GLU A 38 7.34 -2.06 12.93
N GLU A 39 8.29 -2.87 13.40
CA GLU A 39 9.03 -3.85 12.60
C GLU A 39 8.08 -4.84 11.89
N MET A 40 7.09 -5.38 12.61
CA MET A 40 6.12 -6.31 12.05
C MET A 40 5.22 -5.65 11.01
N LEU A 41 4.87 -4.38 11.22
CA LEU A 41 4.12 -3.60 10.22
C LEU A 41 4.96 -3.32 8.99
N ARG A 42 6.25 -3.08 9.14
CA ARG A 42 7.18 -2.86 8.04
C ARG A 42 7.30 -4.09 7.14
N LEU A 43 7.48 -5.27 7.74
CA LEU A 43 7.50 -6.54 7.02
C LEU A 43 6.19 -6.79 6.26
N ARG A 44 5.04 -6.58 6.93
CA ARG A 44 3.72 -6.71 6.30
C ARG A 44 3.51 -5.72 5.17
N ALA A 45 3.91 -4.45 5.35
CA ALA A 45 3.80 -3.43 4.31
C ALA A 45 4.63 -3.81 3.07
N TYR A 46 5.85 -4.31 3.28
CA TYR A 46 6.70 -4.78 2.19
C TYR A 46 6.08 -5.97 1.46
N GLU A 47 5.59 -6.98 2.18
CA GLU A 47 4.92 -8.14 1.59
C GLU A 47 3.72 -7.73 0.73
N LYS A 48 2.84 -6.86 1.25
CA LYS A 48 1.68 -6.38 0.49
C LYS A 48 2.10 -5.54 -0.72
N LEU A 49 3.12 -4.71 -0.60
CA LEU A 49 3.67 -3.95 -1.72
C LEU A 49 4.19 -4.88 -2.83
N GLN A 50 4.96 -5.92 -2.48
CA GLN A 50 5.44 -6.89 -3.48
C GLN A 50 4.27 -7.61 -4.16
N ASN A 51 3.21 -7.97 -3.43
CA ASN A 51 2.01 -8.57 -4.03
C ASN A 51 1.34 -7.63 -5.05
N LEU A 52 1.26 -6.33 -4.75
CA LEU A 52 0.72 -5.34 -5.69
C LEU A 52 1.58 -5.21 -6.96
N VAL A 53 2.91 -5.29 -6.82
CA VAL A 53 3.85 -5.31 -7.96
C VAL A 53 3.63 -6.56 -8.82
N THR A 54 3.55 -7.75 -8.22
CA THR A 54 3.30 -9.01 -8.94
C THR A 54 1.98 -8.99 -9.71
N ARG A 55 0.97 -8.29 -9.19
CA ARG A 55 -0.35 -8.13 -9.83
C ARG A 55 -0.38 -7.05 -10.92
N GLY A 56 0.72 -6.33 -11.16
CA GLY A 56 0.77 -5.22 -12.12
C GLY A 56 0.02 -3.97 -11.67
N LEU A 57 -0.27 -3.84 -10.37
CA LEU A 57 -0.98 -2.67 -9.80
C LEU A 57 -0.05 -1.57 -9.33
N VAL A 58 1.24 -1.91 -9.16
CA VAL A 58 2.31 -1.00 -8.78
C VAL A 58 3.49 -1.27 -9.69
N GLU A 59 3.99 -0.21 -10.34
CA GLU A 59 5.25 -0.24 -11.06
C GLU A 59 6.42 -0.12 -10.07
N LYS A 60 7.46 -0.92 -10.28
CA LYS A 60 8.70 -0.87 -9.50
C LYS A 60 9.86 -0.50 -10.41
N ASN A 61 10.46 0.67 -10.16
CA ASN A 61 11.64 1.16 -10.86
C ASN A 61 12.82 1.19 -9.87
N GLY A 62 13.64 0.15 -9.88
CA GLY A 62 14.74 0.01 -8.92
C GLY A 62 14.25 -0.10 -7.48
N LYS A 63 14.41 0.98 -6.69
CA LYS A 63 13.99 1.07 -5.28
C LYS A 63 12.71 1.88 -5.08
N GLU A 64 12.13 2.36 -6.16
CA GLU A 64 10.98 3.23 -6.17
C GLU A 64 9.71 2.51 -6.65
N TYR A 65 8.57 2.96 -6.13
CA TYR A 65 7.26 2.37 -6.36
C TYR A 65 6.25 3.45 -6.76
N ARG A 66 5.44 3.16 -7.78
CA ARG A 66 4.39 4.05 -8.28
C ARG A 66 3.10 3.26 -8.50
N GLY A 67 1.97 3.79 -8.03
CA GLY A 67 0.67 3.18 -8.30
C GLY A 67 0.25 3.31 -9.76
N MET A 68 -0.31 2.23 -10.31
CA MET A 68 -0.91 2.22 -11.65
C MET A 68 -2.36 2.71 -11.60
N ASP A 69 -2.95 3.06 -12.75
CA ASP A 69 -4.34 3.56 -12.81
C ASP A 69 -5.37 2.59 -12.22
N ASN A 70 -5.09 1.29 -12.26
CA ASN A 70 -5.96 0.24 -11.72
C ASN A 70 -5.65 -0.13 -10.26
N ILE A 71 -4.77 0.59 -9.55
CA ILE A 71 -4.40 0.23 -8.17
C ILE A 71 -5.60 0.17 -7.20
N VAL A 72 -6.64 0.96 -7.47
CA VAL A 72 -7.88 0.98 -6.69
C VAL A 72 -8.61 -0.36 -6.68
N GLU A 73 -8.34 -1.25 -7.64
CA GLU A 73 -8.90 -2.60 -7.70
C GLU A 73 -8.42 -3.49 -6.55
N ALA A 74 -7.30 -3.15 -5.89
CA ALA A 74 -6.82 -3.84 -4.70
C ALA A 74 -7.45 -3.34 -3.39
N ALA A 75 -8.24 -2.26 -3.41
CA ALA A 75 -8.93 -1.80 -2.22
C ALA A 75 -10.01 -2.81 -1.80
N SER A 76 -10.16 -3.04 -0.50
CA SER A 76 -11.16 -3.98 0.04
C SER A 76 -12.58 -3.58 -0.37
N ALA A 77 -12.84 -2.26 -0.45
CA ALA A 77 -14.10 -1.70 -0.91
C ALA A 77 -14.40 -1.99 -2.40
N PHE A 78 -13.38 -2.19 -3.24
CA PHE A 78 -13.57 -2.58 -4.63
C PHE A 78 -13.96 -4.05 -4.72
N THR A 79 -13.23 -4.94 -4.04
CA THR A 79 -13.53 -6.38 -3.98
C THR A 79 -14.95 -6.66 -3.50
N ALA A 80 -15.41 -5.94 -2.46
CA ALA A 80 -16.76 -6.11 -1.93
C ALA A 80 -17.89 -5.78 -2.93
N LYS A 81 -17.64 -4.90 -3.90
CA LYS A 81 -18.65 -4.49 -4.90
C LYS A 81 -18.81 -5.48 -6.07
N ILE A 82 -17.84 -6.34 -6.31
CA ILE A 82 -17.85 -7.29 -7.44
C ILE A 82 -18.28 -8.70 -6.99
N THR A 83 -18.26 -8.97 -5.69
CA THR A 83 -18.65 -10.27 -5.11
C THR A 83 -20.01 -10.26 -4.40
N GLY A 84 -20.71 -9.13 -4.43
CA GLY A 84 -22.06 -8.95 -3.86
C GLY A 84 -23.07 -8.61 -4.94
#